data_AF-A0A2D9D8U4-F1
#
_entry.id   AF-A0A2D9D8U4-F1
#
_cell.length_a   1.000
_cell.length_b   1.000
_cell.length_c   1.000
_cell.angle_alpha   90.00
_cell.angle_beta   90.00
_cell.angle_gamma   90.00
#
_symmetry.space_group_name_H-M   'P 1'
#
loop_
_entity.id
_entity.type
_entity.pdbx_description
1 polymer ?
#
loop_
_entity_poly.entity_id
_entity_poly.type
_entity_poly.pdbx_seq_one_letter_code
_entity_poly.pdbx_strand_id
1 'polypeptide(L)'
;MLSFQISYKETKYFSRLILDYINQDNKLHPFISYFPHIENFEKQIIKKKDHSINRKLLVDVLQRQNNSCSISQRSKQNIDSLKFDTTFTVTTGHQLCIFTGPLYFIYKILSAINLCEKLKITYSDYNFVPVFWMATEDHDINEVNHIHLFGKKIEWNTNQIGPVGKMNLEGFKHVISELRLLLGNHKNAKKLISLFENAYLSNNNLSNATRYLVNELFGEYGLVIIDGDDKDLKKQFIPLIKKDVLESGFAADLNECSDRLARNYKAQAFVRNINFFRIIDGTRELIKGGVTHQEIEENPEQFSPNVLLRPVFQEFILPNIAYVGGESELSYWMQLKTSFDKEKIPFPILVLRNSALLTDEKKEHRFEQLGFKFDDIFLSKDELIKNYIHSHSGSKISLDKQKIALSSLYQDLALQIKDVGLKRSIEAQLKKSLSNFDKLETKLIRNEKKKNKIAMNQIAKIKQQLFPNNSLQERHENFITYYLYGGDNFIKRLKNNFDPLNSNFVVLTIKD
;
A
#
# COMPACT_ATOMS: atom_id res chain seq x y z
N MET A 1 -25.27 1.29 -7.24
CA MET A 1 -24.39 1.32 -6.05
C MET A 1 -23.86 2.73 -6.01
N LEU A 2 -23.98 3.41 -4.88
CA LEU A 2 -23.39 4.74 -4.75
C LEU A 2 -21.89 4.52 -4.54
N SER A 3 -21.10 4.99 -5.50
CA SER A 3 -19.66 5.13 -5.36
C SER A 3 -19.40 6.61 -5.55
N PHE A 4 -18.63 7.21 -4.64
CA PHE A 4 -18.12 8.54 -4.87
C PHE A 4 -16.62 8.55 -4.70
N GLN A 5 -16.03 9.61 -5.24
CA GLN A 5 -14.59 9.82 -5.27
C GLN A 5 -14.28 11.09 -4.50
N ILE A 6 -13.23 11.04 -3.69
CA ILE A 6 -12.69 12.17 -2.96
C ILE A 6 -11.21 12.29 -3.29
N SER A 7 -10.68 13.50 -3.36
CA SER A 7 -9.26 13.67 -3.67
C SER A 7 -8.40 13.08 -2.55
N TYR A 8 -7.26 12.48 -2.88
CA TYR A 8 -6.32 11.97 -1.88
C TYR A 8 -5.91 13.04 -0.85
N LYS A 9 -5.82 14.31 -1.27
CA LYS A 9 -5.51 15.45 -0.40
C LYS A 9 -6.57 15.66 0.69
N GLU A 10 -7.84 15.59 0.34
CA GLU A 10 -8.95 15.81 1.27
C GLU A 10 -9.09 14.68 2.29
N THR A 11 -8.60 13.48 1.98
CA THR A 11 -8.57 12.37 2.95
C THR A 11 -7.63 12.62 4.13
N LYS A 12 -6.61 13.49 3.98
CA LYS A 12 -5.55 13.77 4.98
C LYS A 12 -4.70 12.55 5.40
N TYR A 13 -4.79 11.41 4.70
CA TYR A 13 -4.07 10.17 5.05
C TYR A 13 -2.79 9.92 4.25
N PHE A 14 -2.45 10.78 3.29
CA PHE A 14 -1.33 10.59 2.38
C PHE A 14 -0.23 11.62 2.65
N SER A 15 1.02 11.18 2.58
CA SER A 15 2.18 12.04 2.78
C SER A 15 2.30 13.09 1.69
N ARG A 16 3.01 14.16 2.04
CA ARG A 16 3.34 15.24 1.12
C ARG A 16 4.01 14.74 -0.16
N LEU A 17 4.89 13.75 -0.09
CA LEU A 17 5.56 13.19 -1.27
C LEU A 17 4.55 12.63 -2.27
N ILE A 18 3.59 11.83 -1.81
CA ILE A 18 2.58 11.22 -2.68
C ILE A 18 1.61 12.26 -3.21
N LEU A 19 1.21 13.25 -2.39
CA LEU A 19 0.37 14.34 -2.85
C LEU A 19 1.07 15.18 -3.93
N ASP A 20 2.36 15.49 -3.74
CA ASP A 20 3.14 16.22 -4.74
C ASP A 20 3.36 15.38 -6.01
N TYR A 21 3.47 14.06 -5.88
CA TYR A 21 3.55 13.12 -7.01
C TYR A 21 2.26 13.07 -7.84
N ILE A 22 1.11 12.94 -7.17
CA ILE A 22 -0.22 12.98 -7.81
C ILE A 22 -0.44 14.33 -8.52
N ASN A 23 0.00 15.42 -7.89
CA ASN A 23 -0.08 16.77 -8.46
C ASN A 23 1.03 17.07 -9.48
N GLN A 24 1.87 16.09 -9.80
CA GLN A 24 2.93 16.19 -10.82
C GLN A 24 3.93 17.33 -10.57
N ASP A 25 4.32 17.52 -9.31
CA ASP A 25 5.24 18.58 -8.95
C ASP A 25 6.60 18.39 -9.65
N ASN A 26 7.06 19.44 -10.35
CA ASN A 26 8.29 19.44 -11.14
C ASN A 26 9.53 19.00 -10.35
N LYS A 27 9.54 19.19 -9.02
CA LYS A 27 10.67 18.75 -8.18
C LYS A 27 10.86 17.23 -8.15
N LEU A 28 9.87 16.46 -8.61
CA LEU A 28 9.91 15.00 -8.64
C LEU A 28 10.48 14.42 -9.94
N HIS A 29 10.60 15.21 -11.01
CA HIS A 29 11.20 14.77 -12.27
C HIS A 29 12.55 14.06 -12.13
N PRO A 30 13.48 14.48 -11.25
CA PRO A 30 14.76 13.80 -11.10
C PRO A 30 14.69 12.40 -10.46
N PHE A 31 13.53 11.99 -9.93
CA PHE A 31 13.34 10.74 -9.19
C PHE A 31 12.41 9.74 -9.90
N ILE A 32 11.90 10.08 -11.08
CA ILE A 32 11.00 9.24 -11.89
C ILE A 32 11.36 9.32 -13.37
N SER A 33 10.85 8.40 -14.20
CA SER A 33 10.95 8.52 -15.67
C SER A 33 9.81 9.37 -16.22
N TYR A 34 8.57 8.98 -15.94
CA TYR A 34 7.36 9.63 -16.42
C TYR A 34 6.27 9.60 -15.34
N PHE A 35 5.36 10.57 -15.38
CA PHE A 35 4.10 10.51 -14.65
C PHE A 35 3.11 9.56 -15.34
N PRO A 36 2.16 8.95 -14.60
CA PRO A 36 1.30 7.88 -15.09
C PRO A 36 0.13 8.41 -15.95
N HIS A 37 0.44 9.21 -16.97
CA HIS A 37 -0.50 9.56 -18.03
C HIS A 37 -0.52 8.48 -19.09
N ILE A 38 -1.70 8.20 -19.65
CA ILE A 38 -1.86 7.10 -20.61
C ILE A 38 -0.92 7.26 -21.81
N GLU A 39 -0.68 8.49 -22.27
CA GLU A 39 0.19 8.84 -23.40
C GLU A 39 1.68 8.59 -23.10
N ASN A 40 2.09 8.67 -21.83
CA ASN A 40 3.49 8.42 -21.47
C ASN A 40 3.88 6.94 -21.56
N PHE A 41 2.89 6.03 -21.60
CA PHE A 41 3.17 4.60 -21.74
C PHE A 41 3.71 4.25 -23.13
N GLU A 42 3.39 4.98 -24.18
CA GLU A 42 3.98 4.79 -25.51
C GLU A 42 5.51 4.93 -25.44
N LYS A 43 6.00 6.01 -24.82
CA LYS A 43 7.44 6.26 -24.61
C LYS A 43 8.07 5.16 -23.78
N GLN A 44 7.36 4.69 -22.75
CA GLN A 44 7.85 3.62 -21.89
C GLN A 44 7.91 2.26 -22.59
N ILE A 45 6.94 1.96 -23.45
CA ILE A 45 6.93 0.75 -24.29
C ILE A 45 8.15 0.75 -25.20
N ILE A 46 8.42 1.85 -25.90
CA ILE A 46 9.59 2.00 -26.77
C ILE A 46 10.87 1.78 -25.96
N LYS A 47 11.03 2.50 -24.83
CA LYS A 47 12.21 2.40 -23.98
C LYS A 47 12.43 0.98 -23.42
N LYS A 48 11.35 0.28 -23.04
CA LYS A 48 11.45 -1.08 -22.49
C LYS A 48 11.67 -2.13 -23.59
N LYS A 49 11.19 -1.90 -24.82
CA LYS A 49 11.43 -2.79 -25.96
C LYS A 49 12.93 -2.94 -26.27
N ASP A 50 13.69 -1.85 -26.11
CA ASP A 50 15.14 -1.84 -26.36
C ASP A 50 15.97 -2.51 -25.24
N HIS A 51 15.34 -2.88 -24.12
CA HIS A 51 16.02 -3.55 -23.01
C HIS A 51 16.07 -5.06 -23.23
N SER A 52 17.28 -5.62 -23.25
CA SER A 52 17.50 -7.05 -23.43
C SER A 52 17.01 -7.85 -22.22
N ILE A 53 16.01 -8.71 -22.44
CA ILE A 53 15.45 -9.61 -21.43
C ILE A 53 15.43 -11.03 -21.97
N ASN A 54 15.83 -12.00 -21.15
CA ASN A 54 15.74 -13.42 -21.49
C ASN A 54 14.29 -13.93 -21.36
N ARG A 55 13.44 -13.54 -22.31
CA ARG A 55 11.99 -13.86 -22.33
C ARG A 55 11.71 -15.36 -22.35
N LYS A 56 12.55 -16.14 -23.05
CA LYS A 56 12.43 -17.60 -23.08
C LYS A 56 12.60 -18.19 -21.68
N LEU A 57 13.70 -17.83 -21.00
CA LEU A 57 13.96 -18.28 -19.65
C LEU A 57 12.84 -17.85 -18.68
N LEU A 58 12.39 -16.60 -18.76
CA LEU A 58 11.27 -16.11 -17.94
C LEU A 58 10.03 -17.01 -18.08
N VAL A 59 9.66 -17.35 -19.31
CA VAL A 59 8.48 -18.18 -19.55
C VAL A 59 8.69 -19.63 -19.10
N ASP A 60 9.87 -20.20 -19.35
CA ASP A 60 10.20 -21.56 -18.89
C ASP A 60 10.11 -21.65 -17.35
N VAL A 61 10.61 -20.63 -16.63
CA VAL A 61 10.51 -20.53 -15.17
C VAL A 61 9.05 -20.38 -14.72
N LEU A 62 8.28 -19.49 -15.35
CA LEU A 62 6.86 -19.30 -15.01
C LEU A 62 6.04 -20.57 -15.24
N GLN A 63 6.28 -21.30 -16.32
CA GLN A 63 5.63 -22.58 -16.56
C GLN A 63 6.01 -23.59 -15.47
N ARG A 64 7.30 -23.72 -15.14
CA ARG A 64 7.79 -24.58 -14.05
C ARG A 64 7.15 -24.25 -12.70
N GLN A 65 7.09 -22.98 -12.33
CA GLN A 65 6.50 -22.52 -11.07
C GLN A 65 5.00 -22.78 -10.95
N ASN A 66 4.30 -22.95 -12.08
CA ASN A 66 2.86 -23.21 -12.10
C ASN A 66 2.51 -24.68 -12.36
N ASN A 67 3.48 -25.59 -12.52
CA ASN A 67 3.22 -27.00 -12.80
C ASN A 67 2.38 -27.71 -11.73
N SER A 68 2.45 -27.26 -10.47
CA SER A 68 1.71 -27.84 -9.34
C SER A 68 0.31 -27.24 -9.15
N CYS A 69 -0.09 -26.25 -9.96
CA CYS A 69 -1.36 -25.54 -9.80
C CYS A 69 -2.12 -25.47 -11.13
N SER A 70 -3.45 -25.68 -11.07
CA SER A 70 -4.30 -25.46 -12.24
C SER A 70 -4.55 -23.96 -12.43
N ILE A 71 -3.69 -23.32 -13.23
CA ILE A 71 -3.88 -21.92 -13.61
C ILE A 71 -4.93 -21.76 -14.72
N SER A 72 -5.59 -20.60 -14.76
CA SER A 72 -6.62 -20.31 -15.76
C SER A 72 -6.07 -20.31 -17.19
N GLN A 73 -6.94 -20.51 -18.19
CA GLN A 73 -6.56 -20.39 -19.59
C GLN A 73 -5.99 -19.01 -19.91
N ARG A 74 -6.56 -17.94 -19.34
CA ARG A 74 -6.09 -16.56 -19.56
C ARG A 74 -4.69 -16.35 -18.98
N SER A 75 -4.40 -16.90 -17.80
CA SER A 75 -3.05 -16.83 -17.20
C SER A 75 -2.04 -17.63 -18.02
N LYS A 76 -2.42 -18.81 -18.55
CA LYS A 76 -1.55 -19.59 -19.47
C LYS A 76 -1.21 -18.79 -20.74
N GLN A 77 -2.22 -18.22 -21.38
CA GLN A 77 -2.04 -17.38 -22.58
C GLN A 77 -1.13 -16.17 -22.28
N ASN A 78 -1.31 -15.53 -21.13
CA ASN A 78 -0.47 -14.42 -20.72
C ASN A 78 0.99 -14.87 -20.51
N ILE A 79 1.23 -16.00 -19.85
CA ILE A 79 2.59 -16.58 -19.70
C ILE A 79 3.20 -16.84 -21.08
N ASP A 80 2.49 -17.52 -21.98
CA ASP A 80 3.02 -17.84 -23.31
C ASP A 80 3.30 -16.57 -24.14
N SER A 81 2.46 -15.55 -24.01
CA SER A 81 2.62 -14.28 -24.73
C SER A 81 3.90 -13.52 -24.36
N LEU A 82 4.48 -13.75 -23.17
CA LEU A 82 5.69 -13.06 -22.72
C LEU A 82 6.93 -13.42 -23.57
N LYS A 83 6.85 -14.48 -24.38
CA LYS A 83 7.89 -14.82 -25.38
C LYS A 83 8.04 -13.75 -26.47
N PHE A 84 6.99 -13.01 -26.78
CA PHE A 84 6.98 -12.01 -27.85
C PHE A 84 7.52 -10.65 -27.38
N ASP A 85 8.24 -9.95 -28.25
CA ASP A 85 8.79 -8.61 -28.01
C ASP A 85 7.72 -7.51 -27.89
N THR A 86 6.50 -7.80 -28.34
CA THR A 86 5.31 -6.94 -28.23
C THR A 86 4.53 -7.12 -26.92
N THR A 87 4.98 -7.99 -26.01
CA THR A 87 4.33 -8.22 -24.72
C THR A 87 5.11 -7.58 -23.58
N PHE A 88 4.42 -6.79 -22.76
CA PHE A 88 4.95 -6.10 -21.59
C PHE A 88 4.19 -6.48 -20.33
N THR A 89 4.80 -6.25 -19.16
CA THR A 89 4.15 -6.50 -17.86
C THR A 89 3.77 -5.21 -17.16
N VAL A 90 2.75 -5.29 -16.31
CA VAL A 90 2.50 -4.34 -15.23
C VAL A 90 2.59 -5.11 -13.94
N THR A 91 3.55 -4.76 -13.10
CA THR A 91 3.85 -5.52 -11.90
C THR A 91 3.35 -4.82 -10.65
N THR A 92 2.79 -5.59 -9.73
CA THR A 92 2.66 -5.24 -8.32
C THR A 92 3.27 -6.36 -7.48
N GLY A 93 3.56 -6.10 -6.21
CA GLY A 93 4.05 -7.14 -5.31
C GLY A 93 3.53 -7.00 -3.89
N HIS A 94 3.65 -8.09 -3.13
CA HIS A 94 3.40 -8.11 -1.70
C HIS A 94 4.09 -9.29 -1.03
N GLN A 95 4.30 -9.19 0.28
CA GLN A 95 4.59 -10.33 1.14
C GLN A 95 3.41 -11.32 1.18
N LEU A 96 3.70 -12.53 1.62
CA LEU A 96 2.81 -13.69 1.61
C LEU A 96 1.88 -13.71 2.83
N CYS A 97 1.13 -12.63 3.02
CA CYS A 97 0.22 -12.50 4.15
C CYS A 97 -0.84 -13.60 4.13
N ILE A 98 -1.08 -14.25 5.28
CA ILE A 98 -2.10 -15.27 5.39
C ILE A 98 -3.48 -14.69 5.06
N PHE A 99 -4.30 -15.47 4.36
CA PHE A 99 -5.64 -15.06 3.93
C PHE A 99 -5.65 -13.72 3.18
N THR A 100 -4.60 -13.41 2.41
CA THR A 100 -4.35 -12.13 1.71
C THR A 100 -4.04 -10.93 2.60
N GLY A 101 -3.96 -11.08 3.92
CA GLY A 101 -3.61 -9.97 4.81
C GLY A 101 -4.57 -8.76 4.72
N PRO A 102 -4.05 -7.53 4.65
CA PRO A 102 -4.87 -6.33 4.55
C PRO A 102 -5.53 -6.19 3.17
N LEU A 103 -6.71 -5.57 3.11
CA LEU A 103 -7.47 -5.30 1.88
C LEU A 103 -6.62 -4.73 0.73
N TYR A 104 -5.63 -3.88 1.02
CA TYR A 104 -4.82 -3.28 -0.04
C TYR A 104 -3.99 -4.29 -0.84
N PHE A 105 -3.78 -5.52 -0.33
CA PHE A 105 -3.22 -6.64 -1.10
C PHE A 105 -4.05 -6.89 -2.37
N ILE A 106 -5.37 -6.95 -2.21
CA ILE A 106 -6.31 -7.12 -3.32
C ILE A 106 -6.31 -5.86 -4.22
N TYR A 107 -6.29 -4.68 -3.62
CA TYR A 107 -6.41 -3.43 -4.37
C TYR A 107 -5.24 -3.20 -5.32
N LYS A 108 -4.04 -3.56 -4.88
CA LYS A 108 -2.82 -3.59 -5.70
C LYS A 108 -2.99 -4.46 -6.94
N ILE A 109 -3.42 -5.71 -6.75
CA ILE A 109 -3.59 -6.68 -7.83
C ILE A 109 -4.63 -6.19 -8.84
N LEU A 110 -5.79 -5.71 -8.35
CA LEU A 110 -6.84 -5.17 -9.22
C LEU A 110 -6.39 -3.91 -9.97
N SER A 111 -5.60 -3.05 -9.34
CA SER A 111 -5.03 -1.86 -9.98
C SER A 111 -4.09 -2.26 -11.14
N ALA A 112 -3.25 -3.28 -10.96
CA ALA A 112 -2.39 -3.79 -12.04
C ALA A 112 -3.20 -4.42 -13.18
N ILE A 113 -4.22 -5.22 -12.86
CA ILE A 113 -5.14 -5.81 -13.84
C ILE A 113 -5.83 -4.72 -14.66
N ASN A 114 -6.43 -3.73 -14.00
CA ASN A 114 -7.16 -2.66 -14.68
C ASN A 114 -6.24 -1.77 -15.51
N LEU A 115 -4.99 -1.56 -15.08
CA LEU A 115 -4.01 -0.84 -15.89
C LEU A 115 -3.69 -1.60 -17.18
N CYS A 116 -3.46 -2.92 -17.11
CA CYS A 116 -3.25 -3.75 -18.30
C CYS A 116 -4.43 -3.68 -19.28
N GLU A 117 -5.66 -3.72 -18.79
CA GLU A 117 -6.86 -3.63 -19.64
C GLU A 117 -6.96 -2.26 -20.32
N LYS A 118 -6.72 -1.16 -19.58
CA LYS A 118 -6.74 0.21 -20.12
C LYS A 118 -5.63 0.42 -21.16
N LEU A 119 -4.44 -0.12 -20.91
CA LEU A 119 -3.33 -0.12 -21.86
C LEU A 119 -3.64 -0.93 -23.11
N LYS A 120 -4.25 -2.12 -22.98
CA LYS A 120 -4.61 -2.95 -24.14
C LYS A 120 -5.64 -2.28 -25.04
N ILE A 121 -6.59 -1.54 -24.47
CA ILE A 121 -7.57 -0.73 -25.23
C ILE A 121 -6.86 0.38 -26.00
N THR A 122 -5.90 1.06 -25.37
CA THR A 122 -5.22 2.22 -25.96
C THR A 122 -4.15 1.83 -26.98
N TYR A 123 -3.43 0.75 -26.72
CA TYR A 123 -2.27 0.27 -27.49
C TYR A 123 -2.51 -1.17 -27.96
N SER A 124 -3.43 -1.34 -28.91
CA SER A 124 -3.96 -2.64 -29.34
C SER A 124 -2.91 -3.60 -29.91
N ASP A 125 -1.84 -3.07 -30.48
CA ASP A 125 -0.75 -3.83 -31.13
C ASP A 125 0.15 -4.54 -30.12
N TYR A 126 0.08 -4.16 -28.85
CA TYR A 126 0.86 -4.74 -27.77
C TYR A 126 -0.01 -5.56 -26.81
N ASN A 127 0.62 -6.45 -26.05
CA ASN A 127 -0.03 -7.19 -24.99
C ASN A 127 0.50 -6.74 -23.63
N PHE A 128 -0.38 -6.72 -22.62
CA PHE A 128 -0.04 -6.28 -21.27
C PHE A 128 -0.47 -7.34 -20.26
N VAL A 129 0.51 -7.86 -19.54
CA VAL A 129 0.34 -8.97 -18.60
C VAL A 129 0.39 -8.44 -17.16
N PRO A 130 -0.68 -8.56 -16.37
CA PRO A 130 -0.61 -8.20 -14.96
C PRO A 130 0.19 -9.26 -14.21
N VAL A 131 1.22 -8.81 -13.47
CA VAL A 131 2.12 -9.68 -12.71
C VAL A 131 2.02 -9.39 -11.22
N PHE A 132 1.86 -10.44 -10.43
CA PHE A 132 2.00 -10.40 -8.98
C PHE A 132 3.35 -11.01 -8.57
N TRP A 133 4.22 -10.17 -8.02
CA TRP A 133 5.51 -10.57 -7.44
C TRP A 133 5.32 -11.02 -5.99
N MET A 134 5.66 -12.28 -5.71
CA MET A 134 5.66 -12.81 -4.35
C MET A 134 6.98 -12.43 -3.65
N ALA A 135 6.91 -11.71 -2.53
CA ALA A 135 8.08 -11.41 -1.70
C ALA A 135 8.39 -12.60 -0.76
N THR A 136 8.72 -13.75 -1.35
CA THR A 136 8.97 -15.05 -0.69
C THR A 136 10.23 -15.06 0.15
N GLU A 137 11.22 -14.27 -0.24
CA GLU A 137 12.51 -14.14 0.42
C GLU A 137 12.48 -13.22 1.66
N ASP A 138 11.36 -12.55 1.94
CA ASP A 138 11.23 -11.76 3.18
C ASP A 138 11.27 -12.67 4.41
N HIS A 139 11.61 -12.12 5.57
CA HIS A 139 11.75 -12.83 6.84
C HIS A 139 10.90 -12.21 7.96
N ASP A 140 10.15 -11.14 7.68
CA ASP A 140 9.25 -10.54 8.67
C ASP A 140 7.95 -11.35 8.80
N ILE A 141 8.04 -12.38 9.64
CA ILE A 141 6.90 -13.26 9.92
C ILE A 141 5.74 -12.52 10.60
N ASN A 142 6.05 -11.52 11.44
CA ASN A 142 5.05 -10.80 12.21
C ASN A 142 4.14 -9.95 11.31
N GLU A 143 4.63 -9.56 10.12
CA GLU A 143 3.83 -8.82 9.13
C GLU A 143 2.86 -9.73 8.36
N VAL A 144 3.20 -11.02 8.21
CA VAL A 144 2.43 -11.95 7.35
C VAL A 144 1.55 -12.94 8.11
N ASN A 145 1.82 -13.20 9.39
CA ASN A 145 1.22 -14.31 10.14
C ASN A 145 -0.19 -14.04 10.70
N HIS A 146 -0.81 -12.89 10.43
CA HIS A 146 -2.09 -12.56 11.04
C HIS A 146 -3.02 -11.74 10.15
N ILE A 147 -4.30 -11.77 10.52
CA ILE A 147 -5.33 -10.88 9.98
C ILE A 147 -6.17 -10.31 11.13
N HIS A 148 -6.85 -9.20 10.85
CA HIS A 148 -7.88 -8.68 11.74
C HIS A 148 -9.26 -8.92 11.13
N LEU A 149 -10.12 -9.60 11.88
CA LEU A 149 -11.49 -9.90 11.49
C LEU A 149 -12.45 -9.59 12.63
N PHE A 150 -13.45 -8.75 12.37
CA PHE A 150 -14.46 -8.33 13.36
C PHE A 150 -13.84 -7.77 14.67
N GLY A 151 -12.70 -7.08 14.56
CA GLY A 151 -11.97 -6.55 15.71
C GLY A 151 -11.18 -7.58 16.52
N LYS A 152 -11.05 -8.83 16.04
CA LYS A 152 -10.20 -9.87 16.61
C LYS A 152 -9.01 -10.14 15.71
N LYS A 153 -7.84 -10.41 16.30
CA LYS A 153 -6.65 -10.88 15.59
C LYS A 153 -6.73 -12.40 15.45
N ILE A 154 -6.65 -12.91 14.23
CA ILE A 154 -6.46 -14.34 13.93
C ILE A 154 -5.00 -14.50 13.52
N GLU A 155 -4.28 -15.42 14.16
CA GLU A 155 -2.83 -15.52 14.03
C GLU A 155 -2.38 -16.97 13.80
N TRP A 156 -1.46 -17.14 12.85
CA TRP A 156 -0.70 -18.36 12.65
C TRP A 156 0.57 -18.32 13.51
N ASN A 157 0.55 -19.06 14.62
CA ASN A 157 1.68 -19.14 15.53
C ASN A 157 2.69 -20.18 15.01
N THR A 158 3.91 -19.74 14.73
CA THR A 158 5.02 -20.62 14.35
C THR A 158 6.34 -20.04 14.84
N ASN A 159 7.30 -20.91 15.14
CA ASN A 159 8.65 -20.53 15.59
C ASN A 159 9.69 -20.62 14.46
N GLN A 160 9.23 -20.83 13.22
CA GLN A 160 10.11 -20.86 12.05
C GLN A 160 10.77 -19.49 11.82
N ILE A 161 11.99 -19.51 11.32
CA ILE A 161 12.78 -18.31 10.99
C ILE A 161 13.22 -18.34 9.53
N GLY A 162 13.67 -17.19 9.03
CA GLY A 162 14.19 -17.05 7.67
C GLY A 162 13.11 -16.77 6.62
N PRO A 163 13.35 -17.12 5.34
CA PRO A 163 12.46 -16.79 4.23
C PRO A 163 11.04 -17.34 4.43
N VAL A 164 10.05 -16.44 4.51
CA VAL A 164 8.64 -16.78 4.78
C VAL A 164 8.07 -17.74 3.73
N GLY A 165 8.49 -17.64 2.47
CA GLY A 165 8.03 -18.52 1.40
C GLY A 165 8.37 -19.99 1.61
N LYS A 166 9.49 -20.28 2.30
CA LYS A 166 9.97 -21.65 2.56
C LYS A 166 9.33 -22.28 3.80
N MET A 167 8.63 -21.50 4.62
CA MET A 167 8.01 -21.99 5.85
C MET A 167 6.96 -23.06 5.54
N ASN A 168 7.02 -24.17 6.27
CA ASN A 168 5.99 -25.20 6.22
C ASN A 168 4.69 -24.70 6.86
N LEU A 169 3.58 -25.37 6.59
CA LEU A 169 2.24 -24.93 6.97
C LEU A 169 1.70 -25.63 8.23
N GLU A 170 2.60 -26.11 9.10
CA GLU A 170 2.20 -26.69 10.38
C GLU A 170 1.38 -25.69 11.22
N GLY A 171 0.33 -26.17 11.88
CA GLY A 171 -0.56 -25.34 12.70
C GLY A 171 -1.74 -24.70 11.95
N PHE A 172 -1.74 -24.63 10.61
CA PHE A 172 -2.83 -24.02 9.84
C PHE A 172 -4.19 -24.70 10.04
N LYS A 173 -4.21 -26.01 10.34
CA LYS A 173 -5.45 -26.73 10.69
C LYS A 173 -6.17 -26.07 11.86
N HIS A 174 -5.42 -25.59 12.86
CA HIS A 174 -5.98 -24.91 14.02
C HIS A 174 -6.50 -23.51 13.67
N VAL A 175 -5.73 -22.75 12.87
CA VAL A 175 -6.12 -21.42 12.39
C VAL A 175 -7.40 -21.47 11.56
N ILE A 176 -7.51 -22.45 10.64
CA ILE A 176 -8.73 -22.66 9.84
C ILE A 176 -9.92 -23.08 10.70
N SER A 177 -9.68 -23.87 11.76
CA SER A 177 -10.75 -24.29 12.67
C SER A 177 -11.30 -23.09 13.46
N GLU A 178 -10.44 -22.21 13.94
CA GLU A 178 -10.83 -20.94 14.57
C GLU A 178 -11.61 -20.05 13.60
N LEU A 179 -11.10 -19.90 12.37
CA LEU A 179 -11.76 -19.14 11.32
C LEU A 179 -13.16 -19.70 11.02
N ARG A 180 -13.30 -21.02 10.90
CA ARG A 180 -14.58 -21.69 10.65
C ARG A 180 -15.63 -21.36 11.71
N LEU A 181 -15.25 -21.35 12.99
CA LEU A 181 -16.15 -20.95 14.08
C LEU A 181 -16.57 -19.49 13.97
N LEU A 182 -15.66 -18.61 13.56
CA LEU A 182 -15.91 -17.18 13.43
C LEU A 182 -16.80 -16.82 12.24
N LEU A 183 -16.63 -17.52 11.10
CA LEU A 183 -17.42 -17.27 9.88
C LEU A 183 -18.81 -17.92 9.90
N GLY A 184 -19.00 -18.97 10.71
CA GLY A 184 -20.24 -19.74 10.74
C GLY A 184 -20.46 -20.60 9.48
N ASN A 185 -21.71 -20.96 9.20
CA ASN A 185 -22.04 -22.05 8.28
C ASN A 185 -22.79 -21.63 6.99
N HIS A 186 -22.76 -20.36 6.62
CA HIS A 186 -23.45 -19.87 5.42
C HIS A 186 -22.64 -20.13 4.14
N LYS A 187 -23.28 -19.97 2.96
CA LYS A 187 -22.71 -20.33 1.65
C LYS A 187 -21.32 -19.72 1.40
N ASN A 188 -21.18 -18.41 1.58
CA ASN A 188 -19.92 -17.70 1.34
C ASN A 188 -18.83 -18.12 2.34
N ALA A 189 -19.18 -18.34 3.62
CA ALA A 189 -18.26 -18.86 4.63
C ALA A 189 -17.72 -20.24 4.24
N LYS A 190 -18.60 -21.19 3.87
CA LYS A 190 -18.19 -22.53 3.41
C LYS A 190 -17.22 -22.46 2.22
N LYS A 191 -17.48 -21.56 1.27
CA LYS A 191 -16.61 -21.37 0.11
C LYS A 191 -15.22 -20.83 0.50
N LEU A 192 -15.16 -19.83 1.38
CA LEU A 192 -13.87 -19.32 1.90
C LEU A 192 -13.10 -20.38 2.68
N ILE A 193 -13.76 -21.14 3.55
CA ILE A 193 -13.10 -22.22 4.30
C ILE A 193 -12.53 -23.26 3.34
N SER A 194 -13.29 -23.70 2.34
CA SER A 194 -12.78 -24.65 1.33
C SER A 194 -11.61 -24.08 0.53
N LEU A 195 -11.66 -22.80 0.15
CA LEU A 195 -10.55 -22.12 -0.52
C LEU A 195 -9.29 -22.13 0.35
N PHE A 196 -9.41 -21.80 1.62
CA PHE A 196 -8.28 -21.75 2.56
C PHE A 196 -7.76 -23.13 2.95
N GLU A 197 -8.61 -24.14 3.04
CA GLU A 197 -8.19 -25.52 3.24
C GLU A 197 -7.34 -26.01 2.06
N ASN A 198 -7.80 -25.77 0.84
CA ASN A 198 -7.02 -26.14 -0.35
C ASN A 198 -5.70 -25.34 -0.43
N ALA A 199 -5.73 -24.06 -0.08
CA ALA A 199 -4.51 -23.24 -0.07
C ALA A 199 -3.51 -23.72 0.98
N TYR A 200 -3.92 -23.89 2.24
CA TYR A 200 -2.98 -24.05 3.35
C TYR A 200 -2.80 -25.49 3.85
N LEU A 201 -3.73 -26.41 3.56
CA LEU A 201 -3.64 -27.81 3.98
C LEU A 201 -3.24 -28.77 2.86
N SER A 202 -3.34 -28.34 1.59
CA SER A 202 -2.97 -29.16 0.42
C SER A 202 -1.67 -28.70 -0.26
N ASN A 203 -0.91 -27.81 0.38
CA ASN A 203 0.37 -27.32 -0.11
C ASN A 203 1.47 -27.47 0.95
N ASN A 204 2.72 -27.51 0.51
CA ASN A 204 3.85 -27.83 1.38
C ASN A 204 4.42 -26.62 2.13
N ASN A 205 4.31 -25.43 1.54
CA ASN A 205 4.92 -24.20 2.07
C ASN A 205 4.08 -22.97 1.74
N LEU A 206 4.43 -21.84 2.36
CA LEU A 206 3.70 -20.58 2.22
C LEU A 206 3.73 -20.02 0.80
N SER A 207 4.82 -20.23 0.04
CA SER A 207 4.88 -19.84 -1.38
C SER A 207 3.82 -20.54 -2.21
N ASN A 208 3.69 -21.86 -2.09
CA ASN A 208 2.71 -22.64 -2.84
C ASN A 208 1.28 -22.33 -2.40
N ALA A 209 1.04 -22.18 -1.09
CA ALA A 209 -0.27 -21.78 -0.57
C ALA A 209 -0.70 -20.40 -1.07
N THR A 210 0.21 -19.42 -1.05
CA THR A 210 -0.07 -18.06 -1.53
C THR A 210 -0.33 -18.07 -3.03
N ARG A 211 0.49 -18.78 -3.81
CA ARG A 211 0.30 -18.93 -5.26
C ARG A 211 -1.07 -19.52 -5.58
N TYR A 212 -1.47 -20.59 -4.89
CA TYR A 212 -2.80 -21.20 -5.04
C TYR A 212 -3.90 -20.19 -4.72
N LEU A 213 -3.83 -19.53 -3.56
CA LEU A 213 -4.85 -18.57 -3.12
C LEU A 213 -5.00 -17.40 -4.11
N VAL A 214 -3.89 -16.81 -4.54
CA VAL A 214 -3.89 -15.68 -5.48
C VAL A 214 -4.39 -16.13 -6.87
N ASN A 215 -4.05 -17.34 -7.32
CA ASN A 215 -4.57 -17.89 -8.58
C ASN A 215 -6.09 -18.09 -8.52
N GLU A 216 -6.63 -18.65 -7.44
CA GLU A 216 -8.07 -18.85 -7.30
C GLU A 216 -8.85 -17.52 -7.26
N LEU A 217 -8.27 -16.47 -6.67
CA LEU A 217 -8.93 -15.17 -6.57
C LEU A 217 -8.83 -14.32 -7.85
N PHE A 218 -7.73 -14.44 -8.60
CA PHE A 218 -7.42 -13.49 -9.69
C PHE A 218 -7.03 -14.13 -11.02
N GLY A 219 -6.88 -15.45 -11.08
CA GLY A 219 -6.50 -16.18 -12.29
C GLY A 219 -7.49 -15.95 -13.43
N GLU A 220 -8.79 -15.79 -13.16
CA GLU A 220 -9.80 -15.46 -14.19
C GLU A 220 -9.50 -14.15 -14.94
N TYR A 221 -8.80 -13.21 -14.30
CA TYR A 221 -8.35 -11.95 -14.90
C TYR A 221 -7.00 -12.05 -15.62
N GLY A 222 -6.43 -13.25 -15.72
CA GLY A 222 -5.16 -13.50 -16.38
C GLY A 222 -3.93 -13.11 -15.57
N LEU A 223 -4.05 -12.98 -14.25
CA LEU A 223 -2.92 -12.67 -13.40
C LEU A 223 -1.82 -13.74 -13.53
N VAL A 224 -0.58 -13.29 -13.71
CA VAL A 224 0.62 -14.13 -13.69
C VAL A 224 1.34 -13.93 -12.36
N ILE A 225 1.63 -15.03 -11.67
CA ILE A 225 2.28 -15.01 -10.35
C ILE A 225 3.72 -15.45 -10.52
N ILE A 226 4.67 -14.65 -10.05
CA ILE A 226 6.10 -14.95 -10.12
C ILE A 226 6.72 -14.98 -8.72
N ASP A 227 7.57 -15.98 -8.49
CA ASP A 227 8.49 -16.07 -7.37
C ASP A 227 9.90 -15.74 -7.87
N GLY A 228 10.53 -14.73 -7.29
CA GLY A 228 11.89 -14.33 -7.64
C GLY A 228 12.98 -15.20 -7.02
N ASP A 229 12.64 -16.03 -6.01
CA ASP A 229 13.56 -17.00 -5.39
C ASP A 229 13.74 -18.23 -6.31
N ASP A 230 14.30 -17.99 -7.50
CA ASP A 230 14.55 -19.00 -8.52
C ASP A 230 16.00 -18.92 -9.00
N LYS A 231 16.70 -20.05 -8.96
CA LYS A 231 18.12 -20.16 -9.32
C LYS A 231 18.40 -19.65 -10.74
N ASP A 232 17.56 -19.96 -11.71
CA ASP A 232 17.84 -19.60 -13.10
C ASP A 232 17.58 -18.12 -13.36
N LEU A 233 16.57 -17.53 -12.69
CA LEU A 233 16.38 -16.07 -12.68
C LEU A 233 17.57 -15.36 -12.02
N LYS A 234 18.04 -15.84 -10.86
CA LYS A 234 19.17 -15.25 -10.13
C LYS A 234 20.49 -15.35 -10.89
N LYS A 235 20.70 -16.40 -11.69
CA LYS A 235 21.87 -16.50 -12.59
C LYS A 235 21.98 -15.31 -13.54
N GLN A 236 20.85 -14.79 -14.05
CA GLN A 236 20.87 -13.60 -14.92
C GLN A 236 21.36 -12.36 -14.16
N PHE A 237 21.18 -12.32 -12.83
CA PHE A 237 21.49 -11.18 -11.98
C PHE A 237 22.87 -11.23 -11.31
N ILE A 238 23.65 -12.29 -11.53
CA ILE A 238 25.01 -12.48 -10.98
C ILE A 238 25.89 -11.22 -11.12
N PRO A 239 25.96 -10.52 -12.28
CA PRO A 239 26.80 -9.33 -12.40
C PRO A 239 26.45 -8.24 -11.38
N LEU A 240 25.16 -8.02 -11.13
CA LEU A 240 24.67 -7.01 -10.18
C LEU A 240 24.80 -7.50 -8.73
N ILE A 241 24.65 -8.80 -8.48
CA ILE A 241 24.95 -9.39 -7.17
C ILE A 241 26.42 -9.15 -6.81
N LYS A 242 27.36 -9.47 -7.71
CA LYS A 242 28.80 -9.25 -7.50
C LYS A 242 29.13 -7.79 -7.25
N LYS A 243 28.60 -6.89 -8.08
CA LYS A 243 28.79 -5.44 -7.94
C LYS A 243 28.40 -4.95 -6.54
N ASP A 244 27.26 -5.39 -6.01
CA ASP A 244 26.83 -4.95 -4.69
C ASP A 244 27.57 -5.67 -3.55
N VAL A 245 27.63 -7.00 -3.60
CA VAL A 245 28.14 -7.83 -2.50
C VAL A 245 29.64 -7.68 -2.32
N LEU A 246 30.40 -7.54 -3.41
CA LEU A 246 31.86 -7.51 -3.38
C LEU A 246 32.40 -6.07 -3.36
N GLU A 247 31.69 -5.13 -3.97
CA GLU A 247 32.18 -3.75 -4.19
C GLU A 247 31.30 -2.67 -3.55
N SER A 248 30.15 -3.03 -2.94
CA SER A 248 29.15 -2.07 -2.44
C SER A 248 28.69 -1.07 -3.52
N GLY A 249 28.67 -1.51 -4.78
CA GLY A 249 28.60 -0.64 -5.95
C GLY A 249 27.30 0.15 -6.14
N PHE A 250 26.26 -0.10 -5.35
CA PHE A 250 25.03 0.68 -5.34
C PHE A 250 24.93 1.69 -4.21
N ALA A 251 25.72 1.55 -3.14
CA ALA A 251 25.56 2.33 -1.92
C ALA A 251 25.71 3.84 -2.16
N ALA A 252 26.70 4.25 -2.94
CA ALA A 252 26.93 5.67 -3.26
C ALA A 252 25.72 6.29 -3.99
N ASP A 253 25.22 5.59 -5.01
CA ASP A 253 24.12 6.08 -5.86
C ASP A 253 22.80 6.17 -5.10
N LEU A 254 22.53 5.16 -4.27
CA LEU A 254 21.36 5.09 -3.42
C LEU A 254 21.39 6.19 -2.36
N ASN A 255 22.55 6.45 -1.73
CA ASN A 255 22.70 7.55 -0.77
C ASN A 255 22.53 8.91 -1.46
N GLU A 256 23.18 9.14 -2.61
CA GLU A 256 23.05 10.41 -3.34
C GLU A 256 21.59 10.71 -3.72
N CYS A 257 20.88 9.71 -4.26
CA CYS A 257 19.48 9.87 -4.64
C CYS A 257 18.60 10.08 -3.41
N SER A 258 18.85 9.35 -2.32
CA SER A 258 18.12 9.47 -1.05
C SER A 258 18.32 10.84 -0.42
N ASP A 259 19.54 11.37 -0.39
CA ASP A 259 19.87 12.68 0.18
C ASP A 259 19.20 13.80 -0.62
N ARG A 260 19.18 13.69 -1.95
CA ARG A 260 18.47 14.64 -2.82
C ARG A 260 16.96 14.61 -2.57
N LEU A 261 16.36 13.43 -2.42
CA LEU A 261 14.93 13.28 -2.10
C LEU A 261 14.64 13.83 -0.69
N ALA A 262 15.55 13.59 0.26
CA ALA A 262 15.44 13.98 1.66
C ALA A 262 15.40 15.51 1.88
N ARG A 263 15.85 16.31 0.90
CA ARG A 263 15.77 17.79 0.96
C ARG A 263 14.33 18.30 1.06
N ASN A 264 13.37 17.57 0.49
CA ASN A 264 11.96 17.98 0.45
C ASN A 264 11.01 16.99 1.13
N TYR A 265 11.46 15.74 1.33
CA TYR A 265 10.62 14.63 1.75
C TYR A 265 11.33 13.75 2.78
N LYS A 266 10.59 12.86 3.44
CA LYS A 266 11.19 11.86 4.32
C LYS A 266 11.57 10.63 3.50
N ALA A 267 12.84 10.22 3.55
CA ALA A 267 13.28 8.95 2.97
C ALA A 267 12.62 7.77 3.70
N GLN A 268 12.18 6.76 2.93
CA GLN A 268 11.38 5.65 3.47
C GLN A 268 12.21 4.38 3.71
N ALA A 269 13.19 4.09 2.86
CA ALA A 269 14.07 2.94 2.99
C ALA A 269 15.49 3.36 3.37
N PHE A 270 16.09 2.62 4.30
CA PHE A 270 17.47 2.81 4.74
C PHE A 270 18.45 2.18 3.75
N VAL A 271 19.44 2.95 3.31
CA VAL A 271 20.49 2.52 2.38
C VAL A 271 21.60 1.82 3.16
N ARG A 272 22.01 0.63 2.71
CA ARG A 272 23.13 -0.12 3.27
C ARG A 272 24.31 -0.12 2.29
N ASN A 273 25.50 -0.44 2.80
CA ASN A 273 26.67 -0.67 1.95
C ASN A 273 26.46 -1.89 1.05
N ILE A 274 26.02 -3.01 1.66
CA ILE A 274 25.59 -4.21 0.95
C ILE A 274 24.07 -4.34 1.12
N ASN A 275 23.39 -4.42 -0.01
CA ASN A 275 21.94 -4.46 -0.18
C ASN A 275 21.41 -5.86 -0.52
N PHE A 276 22.24 -6.88 -0.34
CA PHE A 276 21.85 -8.29 -0.32
C PHE A 276 21.99 -8.92 1.08
N PHE A 277 21.16 -9.91 1.31
CA PHE A 277 21.26 -10.88 2.39
C PHE A 277 21.75 -12.22 1.82
N ARG A 278 22.33 -13.05 2.68
CA ARG A 278 22.70 -14.42 2.35
C ARG A 278 21.73 -15.39 3.03
N ILE A 279 21.24 -16.37 2.29
CA ILE A 279 20.39 -17.44 2.78
C ILE A 279 21.23 -18.70 2.95
N ILE A 280 21.45 -19.14 4.19
CA ILE A 280 22.20 -20.35 4.55
C ILE A 280 21.40 -21.06 5.64
N ASP A 281 21.33 -22.39 5.59
CA ASP A 281 20.71 -23.22 6.65
C ASP A 281 19.30 -22.76 7.05
N GLY A 282 18.54 -22.22 6.09
CA GLY A 282 17.18 -21.72 6.30
C GLY A 282 17.08 -20.34 6.96
N THR A 283 18.18 -19.67 7.30
CA THR A 283 18.18 -18.29 7.81
C THR A 283 18.39 -17.28 6.69
N ARG A 284 18.08 -16.01 6.94
CA ARG A 284 18.37 -14.88 6.03
C ARG A 284 19.17 -13.83 6.78
N GLU A 285 20.45 -13.71 6.45
CA GLU A 285 21.42 -12.98 7.25
C GLU A 285 22.08 -11.83 6.49
N LEU A 286 22.48 -10.80 7.22
CA LEU A 286 23.24 -9.68 6.66
C LEU A 286 24.63 -10.15 6.25
N ILE A 287 25.03 -9.80 5.03
CA ILE A 287 26.39 -10.06 4.55
C ILE A 287 27.35 -9.06 5.22
N LYS A 288 28.37 -9.58 5.90
CA LYS A 288 29.42 -8.79 6.58
C LYS A 288 30.81 -8.92 5.92
N GLY A 289 30.92 -9.69 4.85
CA GLY A 289 32.19 -10.02 4.17
C GLY A 289 32.33 -11.54 3.98
N GLY A 290 33.46 -11.97 3.40
CA GLY A 290 33.80 -13.39 3.24
C GLY A 290 33.08 -14.11 2.08
N VAL A 291 32.30 -13.41 1.27
CA VAL A 291 31.68 -13.96 0.05
C VAL A 291 32.69 -13.87 -1.10
N THR A 292 32.83 -14.94 -1.87
CA THR A 292 33.73 -15.00 -3.03
C THR A 292 32.97 -14.88 -4.36
N HIS A 293 33.70 -14.59 -5.44
CA HIS A 293 33.12 -14.61 -6.80
C HIS A 293 32.52 -15.99 -7.14
N GLN A 294 33.23 -17.06 -6.81
CA GLN A 294 32.83 -18.44 -7.09
C GLN A 294 31.53 -18.79 -6.36
N GLU A 295 31.40 -18.39 -5.09
CA GLU A 295 30.21 -18.63 -4.30
C GLU A 295 28.94 -18.02 -4.94
N ILE A 296 29.05 -16.78 -5.44
CA ILE A 296 27.96 -16.09 -6.14
C ILE A 296 27.62 -16.77 -7.46
N GLU A 297 28.62 -17.27 -8.20
CA GLU A 297 28.40 -17.95 -9.49
C GLU A 297 27.73 -19.32 -9.33
N GLU A 298 28.15 -20.09 -8.33
CA GLU A 298 27.66 -21.46 -8.11
C GLU A 298 26.30 -21.48 -7.40
N ASN A 299 26.05 -20.52 -6.50
CA ASN A 299 24.89 -20.47 -5.62
C ASN A 299 24.16 -19.11 -5.63
N PRO A 300 23.79 -18.54 -6.80
CA PRO A 300 23.15 -17.23 -6.88
C PRO A 300 21.80 -17.16 -6.15
N GLU A 301 21.11 -18.29 -5.98
CA GLU A 301 19.87 -18.41 -5.20
C GLU A 301 20.05 -18.14 -3.70
N GLN A 302 21.27 -18.20 -3.17
CA GLN A 302 21.53 -17.85 -1.77
C GLN A 302 21.55 -16.33 -1.55
N PHE A 303 21.56 -15.51 -2.62
CA PHE A 303 21.68 -14.06 -2.53
C PHE A 303 20.31 -13.40 -2.70
N SER A 304 19.81 -12.86 -1.59
CA SER A 304 18.48 -12.27 -1.50
C SER A 304 18.55 -10.75 -1.47
N PRO A 305 18.02 -10.03 -2.47
CA PRO A 305 18.05 -8.58 -2.46
C PRO A 305 17.17 -8.03 -1.33
N ASN A 306 17.57 -6.90 -0.77
CA ASN A 306 16.74 -6.13 0.15
C ASN A 306 15.64 -5.36 -0.60
N VAL A 307 14.89 -4.54 0.14
CA VAL A 307 13.80 -3.71 -0.42
C VAL A 307 14.23 -2.80 -1.58
N LEU A 308 15.49 -2.35 -1.62
CA LEU A 308 16.01 -1.44 -2.65
C LEU A 308 16.50 -2.17 -3.91
N LEU A 309 17.19 -3.32 -3.77
CA LEU A 309 17.66 -4.07 -4.94
C LEU A 309 16.65 -5.06 -5.51
N ARG A 310 15.59 -5.40 -4.78
CA ARG A 310 14.51 -6.25 -5.29
C ARG A 310 13.81 -5.61 -6.52
N PRO A 311 13.47 -4.31 -6.53
CA PRO A 311 13.03 -3.59 -7.73
C PRO A 311 14.00 -3.72 -8.91
N VAL A 312 15.31 -3.58 -8.68
CA VAL A 312 16.32 -3.69 -9.74
C VAL A 312 16.29 -5.10 -10.34
N PHE A 313 16.24 -6.13 -9.49
CA PHE A 313 16.11 -7.53 -9.94
C PHE A 313 14.82 -7.77 -10.73
N GLN A 314 13.68 -7.28 -10.24
CA GLN A 314 12.39 -7.37 -10.92
C GLN A 314 12.45 -6.75 -12.32
N GLU A 315 12.98 -5.54 -12.43
CA GLU A 315 13.03 -4.82 -13.71
C GLU A 315 14.06 -5.37 -14.69
N PHE A 316 15.07 -6.07 -14.17
CA PHE A 316 16.07 -6.78 -14.96
C PHE A 316 15.50 -8.02 -15.65
N ILE A 317 14.61 -8.76 -14.99
CA ILE A 317 14.06 -10.02 -15.53
C ILE A 317 12.70 -9.87 -16.22
N LEU A 318 11.96 -8.78 -15.96
CA LEU A 318 10.63 -8.57 -16.53
C LEU A 318 10.62 -7.48 -17.60
N PRO A 319 9.83 -7.64 -18.68
CA PRO A 319 9.51 -6.57 -19.63
C PRO A 319 8.49 -5.60 -19.04
N ASN A 320 8.74 -5.15 -17.81
CA ASN A 320 7.84 -4.32 -17.04
C ASN A 320 7.88 -2.85 -17.48
N ILE A 321 6.71 -2.29 -17.73
CA ILE A 321 6.54 -0.88 -18.11
C ILE A 321 6.01 -0.04 -16.95
N ALA A 322 5.31 -0.66 -15.99
CA ALA A 322 4.81 0.05 -14.83
C ALA A 322 4.86 -0.80 -13.56
N TYR A 323 5.14 -0.13 -12.45
CA TYR A 323 5.02 -0.71 -11.13
C TYR A 323 3.87 -0.06 -10.37
N VAL A 324 2.90 -0.88 -9.98
CA VAL A 324 1.76 -0.46 -9.17
C VAL A 324 2.08 -0.70 -7.71
N GLY A 325 2.10 0.36 -6.91
CA GLY A 325 2.51 0.30 -5.51
C GLY A 325 1.69 1.21 -4.60
N GLY A 326 1.82 0.99 -3.29
CA GLY A 326 1.37 1.93 -2.28
C GLY A 326 2.34 3.09 -2.08
N GLU A 327 1.97 4.00 -1.17
CA GLU A 327 2.75 5.18 -0.82
C GLU A 327 4.20 4.89 -0.43
N SER A 328 4.41 3.94 0.48
CA SER A 328 5.76 3.59 0.96
C SER A 328 6.62 3.03 -0.17
N GLU A 329 6.00 2.29 -1.09
CA GLU A 329 6.69 1.69 -2.22
C GLU A 329 7.10 2.74 -3.24
N LEU A 330 6.17 3.58 -3.69
CA LEU A 330 6.50 4.69 -4.58
C LEU A 330 7.64 5.55 -4.03
N SER A 331 7.62 5.83 -2.73
CA SER A 331 8.69 6.57 -2.05
C SER A 331 10.06 5.89 -2.16
N TYR A 332 10.17 4.60 -1.82
CA TYR A 332 11.48 3.93 -1.93
C TYR A 332 11.89 3.66 -3.37
N TRP A 333 10.95 3.47 -4.30
CA TRP A 333 11.26 3.35 -5.74
C TRP A 333 11.92 4.64 -6.26
N MET A 334 11.45 5.81 -5.83
CA MET A 334 12.06 7.10 -6.16
C MET A 334 13.52 7.23 -5.66
N GLN A 335 13.91 6.49 -4.62
CA GLN A 335 15.30 6.44 -4.15
C GLN A 335 16.23 5.67 -5.11
N LEU A 336 15.69 4.93 -6.09
CA LEU A 336 16.45 4.05 -6.98
C LEU A 336 16.78 4.68 -8.33
N LYS A 337 16.22 5.85 -8.65
CA LYS A 337 16.27 6.41 -10.02
C LYS A 337 17.70 6.52 -10.55
N THR A 338 18.64 7.02 -9.74
CA THR A 338 20.06 7.13 -10.12
C THR A 338 20.68 5.77 -10.42
N SER A 339 20.42 4.75 -9.60
CA SER A 339 20.94 3.39 -9.82
C SER A 339 20.42 2.80 -11.12
N PHE A 340 19.13 2.96 -11.41
CA PHE A 340 18.54 2.48 -12.67
C PHE A 340 19.17 3.13 -13.90
N ASP A 341 19.41 4.43 -13.86
CA ASP A 341 20.05 5.14 -14.97
C ASP A 341 21.48 4.65 -15.21
N LYS A 342 22.25 4.42 -14.13
CA LYS A 342 23.63 3.91 -14.21
C LYS A 342 23.70 2.46 -14.70
N GLU A 343 22.78 1.60 -14.27
CA GLU A 343 22.66 0.22 -14.76
C GLU A 343 22.04 0.12 -16.16
N LYS A 344 21.59 1.25 -16.75
CA LYS A 344 20.88 1.29 -18.04
C LYS A 344 19.65 0.37 -18.06
N ILE A 345 19.01 0.21 -16.90
CA ILE A 345 17.75 -0.52 -16.76
C ILE A 345 16.64 0.52 -16.87
N PRO A 346 15.66 0.36 -17.80
CA PRO A 346 14.54 1.29 -17.87
C PRO A 346 13.75 1.32 -16.56
N PHE A 347 13.82 2.45 -15.86
CA PHE A 347 13.00 2.69 -14.66
C PHE A 347 11.51 2.76 -15.07
N PRO A 348 10.63 1.95 -14.46
CA PRO A 348 9.23 1.84 -14.85
C PRO A 348 8.44 3.10 -14.50
N ILE A 349 7.27 3.27 -15.12
CA ILE A 349 6.29 4.25 -14.65
C ILE A 349 5.77 3.77 -13.29
N LEU A 350 5.89 4.61 -12.27
CA LEU A 350 5.29 4.32 -10.98
C LEU A 350 3.81 4.66 -11.04
N VAL A 351 2.97 3.83 -10.46
CA VAL A 351 1.52 4.02 -10.44
C VAL A 351 1.05 3.81 -9.00
N LEU A 352 0.41 4.83 -8.44
CA LEU A 352 -0.21 4.68 -7.14
C LEU A 352 -1.43 3.78 -7.31
N ARG A 353 -1.46 2.66 -6.59
CA ARG A 353 -2.64 1.79 -6.56
C ARG A 353 -3.88 2.57 -6.13
N ASN A 354 -5.06 2.13 -6.55
CA ASN A 354 -6.29 2.65 -5.97
C ASN A 354 -6.32 2.38 -4.46
N SER A 355 -6.87 3.35 -3.73
CA SER A 355 -7.23 3.19 -2.32
C SER A 355 -8.74 3.31 -2.17
N ALA A 356 -9.29 2.56 -1.22
CA ALA A 356 -10.72 2.58 -0.99
C ALA A 356 -11.13 2.42 0.48
N LEU A 357 -12.25 3.06 0.82
CA LEU A 357 -12.99 2.83 2.05
C LEU A 357 -14.26 2.06 1.73
N LEU A 358 -14.45 0.93 2.41
CA LEU A 358 -15.65 0.11 2.28
C LEU A 358 -16.59 0.43 3.44
N THR A 359 -17.82 0.78 3.11
CA THR A 359 -18.88 1.13 4.07
C THR A 359 -20.19 0.42 3.70
N ASP A 360 -21.24 0.62 4.49
CA ASP A 360 -22.60 0.15 4.20
C ASP A 360 -23.62 1.28 4.42
N GLU A 361 -24.82 1.09 3.88
CA GLU A 361 -25.91 2.09 3.95
C GLU A 361 -26.30 2.42 5.38
N LYS A 362 -26.18 1.47 6.32
CA LYS A 362 -26.54 1.69 7.73
C LYS A 362 -25.55 2.64 8.39
N LYS A 363 -24.25 2.52 8.09
CA LYS A 363 -23.19 3.41 8.59
C LYS A 363 -23.31 4.79 7.97
N GLU A 364 -23.54 4.87 6.66
CA GLU A 364 -23.76 6.14 5.95
C GLU A 364 -24.96 6.88 6.52
N HIS A 365 -26.12 6.22 6.60
CA HIS A 365 -27.33 6.84 7.10
C HIS A 365 -27.20 7.31 8.56
N ARG A 366 -26.54 6.52 9.42
CA ARG A 366 -26.25 6.95 10.81
C ARG A 366 -25.33 8.16 10.87
N PHE A 367 -24.40 8.29 9.93
CA PHE A 367 -23.50 9.45 9.88
C PHE A 367 -24.24 10.70 9.38
N GLU A 368 -25.13 10.54 8.40
CA GLU A 368 -26.02 11.60 7.93
C GLU A 368 -27.02 12.08 8.98
N GLN A 369 -27.56 11.16 9.79
CA GLN A 369 -28.44 11.49 10.93
C GLN A 369 -27.76 12.37 11.99
N LEU A 370 -26.41 12.38 12.04
CA LEU A 370 -25.63 13.27 12.90
C LEU A 370 -25.44 14.67 12.29
N GLY A 371 -25.99 14.93 11.09
CA GLY A 371 -25.92 16.20 10.38
C GLY A 371 -24.67 16.38 9.52
N PHE A 372 -23.94 15.30 9.23
CA PHE A 372 -22.73 15.32 8.39
C PHE A 372 -23.00 14.89 6.96
N LYS A 373 -22.20 15.40 6.02
CA LYS A 373 -22.04 14.73 4.72
C LYS A 373 -21.10 13.54 4.89
N PHE A 374 -21.26 12.49 4.11
CA PHE A 374 -20.38 11.32 4.29
C PHE A 374 -18.90 11.63 4.06
N ASP A 375 -18.56 12.58 3.17
CA ASP A 375 -17.20 13.06 2.94
C ASP A 375 -16.52 13.60 4.21
N ASP A 376 -17.29 14.14 5.16
CA ASP A 376 -16.77 14.62 6.45
C ASP A 376 -16.15 13.49 7.28
N ILE A 377 -16.40 12.22 6.94
CA ILE A 377 -15.85 11.07 7.68
C ILE A 377 -14.31 11.06 7.69
N PHE A 378 -13.66 11.71 6.74
CA PHE A 378 -12.19 11.84 6.70
C PHE A 378 -11.64 12.88 7.67
N LEU A 379 -12.48 13.76 8.23
CA LEU A 379 -12.09 14.64 9.32
C LEU A 379 -11.65 13.85 10.54
N SER A 380 -10.76 14.42 11.35
CA SER A 380 -10.38 13.82 12.62
C SER A 380 -11.60 13.71 13.55
N LYS A 381 -11.55 12.76 14.49
CA LYS A 381 -12.62 12.59 15.50
C LYS A 381 -12.89 13.90 16.26
N ASP A 382 -11.85 14.66 16.57
CA ASP A 382 -11.99 15.92 17.31
C ASP A 382 -12.60 17.03 16.45
N GLU A 383 -12.26 17.10 15.16
CA GLU A 383 -12.92 18.00 14.19
C GLU A 383 -14.41 17.66 14.05
N LEU A 384 -14.76 16.39 13.88
CA LEU A 384 -16.17 15.94 13.81
C LEU A 384 -16.94 16.31 15.07
N ILE A 385 -16.37 16.03 16.24
CA ILE A 385 -17.00 16.39 17.52
C ILE A 385 -17.18 17.91 17.64
N LYS A 386 -16.17 18.71 17.23
CA LYS A 386 -16.24 20.17 17.25
C LYS A 386 -17.36 20.67 16.32
N ASN A 387 -17.44 20.14 15.11
CA ASN A 387 -18.44 20.51 14.11
C ASN A 387 -19.86 20.11 14.54
N TYR A 388 -20.03 18.94 15.16
CA TYR A 388 -21.30 18.51 15.74
C TYR A 388 -21.79 19.47 16.82
N ILE A 389 -20.91 19.84 17.76
CA ILE A 389 -21.27 20.73 18.87
C ILE A 389 -21.58 22.14 18.35
N HIS A 390 -20.83 22.63 17.38
CA HIS A 390 -21.06 23.96 16.81
C HIS A 390 -22.43 24.05 16.10
N SER A 391 -22.83 23.02 15.38
CA SER A 391 -24.12 22.96 14.69
C SER A 391 -25.32 22.79 15.64
N HIS A 392 -25.18 21.99 16.70
CA HIS A 392 -26.31 21.62 17.57
C HIS A 392 -26.49 22.49 18.81
N SER A 393 -25.43 23.12 19.32
CA SER A 393 -25.51 23.98 20.50
C SER A 393 -25.61 25.49 20.16
N GLY A 394 -25.61 25.82 18.85
CA GLY A 394 -25.61 27.18 18.31
C GLY A 394 -24.32 27.96 18.61
N SER A 395 -24.24 29.20 18.12
CA SER A 395 -23.10 30.12 18.29
C SER A 395 -22.75 30.52 19.74
N LYS A 396 -23.28 29.82 20.75
CA LYS A 396 -23.12 30.09 22.18
C LYS A 396 -21.81 29.58 22.78
N ILE A 397 -21.04 28.77 22.04
CA ILE A 397 -19.82 28.13 22.56
C ILE A 397 -18.54 28.79 22.05
N SER A 398 -18.54 29.33 20.83
CA SER A 398 -17.39 30.08 20.32
C SER A 398 -17.30 31.41 21.06
N LEU A 399 -16.10 31.70 21.58
CA LEU A 399 -15.79 32.98 22.20
C LEU A 399 -15.04 33.93 21.25
N ASP A 400 -15.01 33.64 19.95
CA ASP A 400 -14.21 34.40 18.98
C ASP A 400 -14.62 35.88 18.90
N LYS A 401 -15.92 36.18 18.97
CA LYS A 401 -16.41 37.57 19.03
C LYS A 401 -15.87 38.29 20.26
N GLN A 402 -15.88 37.63 21.42
CA GLN A 402 -15.37 38.17 22.67
C GLN A 402 -13.84 38.34 22.63
N LYS A 403 -13.12 37.40 22.01
CA LYS A 403 -11.66 37.48 21.80
C LYS A 403 -11.31 38.66 20.89
N ILE A 404 -12.05 38.86 19.79
CA ILE A 404 -11.85 40.02 18.89
C ILE A 404 -12.09 41.33 19.63
N ALA A 405 -13.20 41.44 20.39
CA ALA A 405 -13.50 42.63 21.17
C ALA A 405 -12.42 42.90 22.25
N LEU A 406 -11.93 41.84 22.90
CA LEU A 406 -10.83 41.93 23.88
C LEU A 406 -9.53 42.40 23.21
N SER A 407 -9.17 41.84 22.05
CA SER A 407 -8.00 42.27 21.29
C SER A 407 -8.08 43.73 20.90
N SER A 408 -9.23 44.20 20.42
CA SER A 408 -9.44 45.63 20.09
C SER A 408 -9.22 46.52 21.31
N LEU A 409 -9.81 46.17 22.46
CA LEU A 409 -9.69 46.96 23.69
C LEU A 409 -8.22 47.08 24.17
N TYR A 410 -7.45 46.00 24.10
CA TYR A 410 -6.04 46.03 24.47
C TYR A 410 -5.18 46.80 23.45
N GLN A 411 -5.51 46.72 22.16
CA GLN A 411 -4.85 47.50 21.12
C GLN A 411 -5.11 49.00 21.30
N ASP A 412 -6.35 49.39 21.56
CA ASP A 412 -6.73 50.78 21.83
C ASP A 412 -6.00 51.33 23.06
N LEU A 413 -5.90 50.53 24.14
CA LEU A 413 -5.14 50.89 25.33
C LEU A 413 -3.64 51.05 25.03
N ALA A 414 -3.06 50.16 24.22
CA ALA A 414 -1.66 50.24 23.83
C ALA A 414 -1.36 51.47 22.96
N LEU A 415 -2.31 51.97 22.17
CA LEU A 415 -2.17 53.19 21.37
C LEU A 415 -2.13 54.46 22.22
N GLN A 416 -2.77 54.47 23.39
CA GLN A 416 -2.79 55.62 24.31
C GLN A 416 -1.50 55.77 25.13
N ILE A 417 -0.68 54.73 25.21
CA ILE A 417 0.56 54.73 26.01
C ILE A 417 1.76 55.03 25.10
N LYS A 418 2.68 55.90 25.55
CA LYS A 418 3.93 56.20 24.83
C LYS A 418 5.11 55.33 25.28
N ASP A 419 5.12 54.89 26.53
CA ASP A 419 6.19 54.06 27.09
C ASP A 419 6.21 52.64 26.51
N VAL A 420 7.38 52.22 26.03
CA VAL A 420 7.56 50.93 25.33
C VAL A 420 7.50 49.75 26.30
N GLY A 421 7.94 49.91 27.55
CA GLY A 421 7.89 48.86 28.56
C GLY A 421 6.45 48.53 28.94
N LEU A 422 5.62 49.55 29.14
CA LEU A 422 4.20 49.42 29.43
C LEU A 422 3.41 48.82 28.25
N LYS A 423 3.73 49.17 26.99
CA LYS A 423 3.13 48.52 25.82
C LYS A 423 3.36 47.00 25.80
N ARG A 424 4.62 46.57 26.03
CA ARG A 424 4.96 45.13 26.10
C ARG A 424 4.21 44.42 27.22
N SER A 425 4.01 45.10 28.36
CA SER A 425 3.21 44.56 29.47
C SER A 425 1.74 44.37 29.09
N ILE A 426 1.14 45.33 28.39
CA ILE A 426 -0.24 45.23 27.87
C ILE A 426 -0.38 44.08 26.87
N GLU A 427 0.55 43.92 25.92
CA GLU A 427 0.55 42.82 24.96
C GLU A 427 0.66 41.45 25.65
N ALA A 428 1.54 41.33 26.65
CA ALA A 428 1.68 40.12 27.45
C ALA A 428 0.37 39.79 28.19
N GLN A 429 -0.32 40.80 28.72
CA GLN A 429 -1.58 40.63 29.41
C GLN A 429 -2.74 40.29 28.45
N LEU A 430 -2.74 40.83 27.23
CA LEU A 430 -3.65 40.41 26.16
C LEU A 430 -3.47 38.92 25.86
N LYS A 431 -2.23 38.48 25.62
CA LYS A 431 -1.91 37.07 25.33
C LYS A 431 -2.37 36.14 26.46
N LYS A 432 -2.16 36.55 27.72
CA LYS A 432 -2.62 35.79 28.90
C LYS A 432 -4.16 35.72 28.97
N SER A 433 -4.84 36.82 28.66
CA SER A 433 -6.30 36.89 28.69
C SER A 433 -6.92 36.06 27.58
N LEU A 434 -6.40 36.13 26.35
CA LEU A 434 -6.82 35.26 25.24
C LEU A 434 -6.67 33.78 25.61
N SER A 435 -5.54 33.39 26.19
CA SER A 435 -5.33 32.02 26.67
C SER A 435 -6.35 31.58 27.74
N ASN A 436 -6.81 32.48 28.60
CA ASN A 436 -7.87 32.17 29.56
C ASN A 436 -9.22 31.97 28.88
N PHE A 437 -9.53 32.75 27.84
CA PHE A 437 -10.73 32.55 27.02
C PHE A 437 -10.68 31.21 26.28
N ASP A 438 -9.53 30.80 25.74
CA ASP A 438 -9.36 29.47 25.14
C ASP A 438 -9.65 28.33 26.14
N LYS A 439 -9.19 28.48 27.39
CA LYS A 439 -9.48 27.52 28.47
C LYS A 439 -10.97 27.47 28.83
N LEU A 440 -11.65 28.63 28.84
CA LEU A 440 -13.10 28.70 29.08
C LEU A 440 -13.89 28.05 27.95
N GLU A 441 -13.56 28.36 26.70
CA GLU A 441 -14.13 27.74 25.51
C GLU A 441 -13.96 26.21 25.54
N THR A 442 -12.77 25.73 25.92
CA THR A 442 -12.52 24.28 26.13
C THR A 442 -13.45 23.68 27.19
N LYS A 443 -13.70 24.38 28.30
CA LYS A 443 -14.63 23.93 29.35
C LYS A 443 -16.07 23.90 28.84
N LEU A 444 -16.51 24.90 28.08
CA LEU A 444 -17.84 24.96 27.47
C LEU A 444 -18.04 23.78 26.51
N ILE A 445 -17.08 23.56 25.60
CA ILE A 445 -17.08 22.41 24.68
C ILE A 445 -17.15 21.10 25.47
N ARG A 446 -16.37 20.95 26.56
CA ARG A 446 -16.41 19.73 27.39
C ARG A 446 -17.77 19.49 28.04
N ASN A 447 -18.46 20.54 28.48
CA ASN A 447 -19.80 20.40 29.04
C ASN A 447 -20.81 19.95 27.98
N GLU A 448 -20.70 20.50 26.78
CA GLU A 448 -21.58 20.16 25.67
C GLU A 448 -21.31 18.75 25.12
N LYS A 449 -20.05 18.30 25.11
CA LYS A 449 -19.70 16.88 24.87
C LYS A 449 -20.42 15.95 25.86
N LYS A 450 -20.51 16.32 27.14
CA LYS A 450 -21.20 15.50 28.16
C LYS A 450 -22.70 15.43 27.93
N LYS A 451 -23.34 16.54 27.55
CA LYS A 451 -24.77 16.55 27.21
C LYS A 451 -25.09 15.71 25.98
N ASN A 452 -24.19 15.73 24.98
CA ASN A 452 -24.36 15.03 23.71
C ASN A 452 -23.67 13.65 23.67
N LYS A 453 -23.56 12.95 24.82
CA LYS A 453 -22.77 11.71 24.95
C LYS A 453 -23.14 10.63 23.92
N ILE A 454 -24.42 10.51 23.55
CA ILE A 454 -24.90 9.53 22.57
C ILE A 454 -24.27 9.79 21.20
N ALA A 455 -24.37 11.02 20.68
CA ALA A 455 -23.77 11.41 19.41
C ALA A 455 -22.24 11.25 19.43
N MET A 456 -21.57 11.63 20.53
CA MET A 456 -20.12 11.46 20.68
C MET A 456 -19.70 9.99 20.56
N ASN A 457 -20.46 9.10 21.20
CA ASN A 457 -20.22 7.66 21.12
C ASN A 457 -20.50 7.11 19.72
N GLN A 458 -21.53 7.61 19.03
CA GLN A 458 -21.84 7.21 17.65
C GLN A 458 -20.72 7.63 16.68
N ILE A 459 -20.27 8.89 16.74
CA ILE A 459 -19.12 9.38 15.95
C ILE A 459 -17.89 8.50 16.20
N ALA A 460 -17.56 8.26 17.47
CA ALA A 460 -16.41 7.45 17.84
C ALA A 460 -16.52 6.01 17.31
N LYS A 461 -17.71 5.40 17.40
CA LYS A 461 -17.96 4.04 16.93
C LYS A 461 -17.84 3.93 15.41
N ILE A 462 -18.45 4.86 14.65
CA ILE A 462 -18.35 4.86 13.18
C ILE A 462 -16.89 5.07 12.76
N LYS A 463 -16.17 6.01 13.39
CA LYS A 463 -14.74 6.23 13.11
C LYS A 463 -13.89 5.01 13.43
N GLN A 464 -14.14 4.32 14.55
CA GLN A 464 -13.39 3.10 14.88
C GLN A 464 -13.64 1.97 13.86
N GLN A 465 -14.85 1.86 13.33
CA GLN A 465 -15.21 0.83 12.35
C GLN A 465 -14.65 1.12 10.94
N LEU A 466 -14.60 2.38 10.53
CA LEU A 466 -14.13 2.79 9.20
C LEU A 466 -12.65 3.19 9.18
N PHE A 467 -12.07 3.52 10.33
CA PHE A 467 -10.66 3.93 10.48
C PHE A 467 -10.04 3.24 11.70
N PRO A 468 -9.93 1.90 11.68
CA PRO A 468 -9.34 1.14 12.78
C PRO A 468 -7.93 1.65 13.10
N ASN A 469 -7.64 1.80 14.40
CA ASN A 469 -6.38 2.37 14.91
C ASN A 469 -6.05 3.77 14.35
N ASN A 470 -7.06 4.55 13.98
CA ASN A 470 -6.92 5.84 13.29
C ASN A 470 -6.15 5.76 11.96
N SER A 471 -6.11 4.59 11.34
CA SER A 471 -5.50 4.35 10.03
C SER A 471 -6.59 4.09 8.97
N LEU A 472 -6.20 4.07 7.70
CA LEU A 472 -7.09 3.65 6.63
C LEU A 472 -7.48 2.18 6.83
N GLN A 473 -8.78 1.90 6.70
CA GLN A 473 -9.37 0.55 6.78
C GLN A 473 -8.60 -0.47 5.93
N GLU A 474 -8.19 -0.05 4.74
CA GLU A 474 -7.54 -0.94 3.77
C GLU A 474 -6.23 -1.54 4.27
N ARG A 475 -5.62 -0.95 5.31
CA ARG A 475 -4.37 -1.40 5.94
C ARG A 475 -4.56 -2.33 7.13
N HIS A 476 -5.79 -2.58 7.55
CA HIS A 476 -6.09 -3.33 8.76
C HIS A 476 -7.09 -4.46 8.51
N GLU A 477 -8.23 -4.12 7.90
CA GLU A 477 -9.28 -5.11 7.65
C GLU A 477 -8.85 -6.11 6.57
N ASN A 478 -9.36 -7.31 6.71
CA ASN A 478 -9.21 -8.37 5.72
C ASN A 478 -10.42 -8.44 4.79
N PHE A 479 -10.22 -8.95 3.57
CA PHE A 479 -11.28 -9.06 2.55
C PHE A 479 -12.42 -9.99 2.95
N ILE A 480 -12.18 -10.97 3.83
CA ILE A 480 -13.16 -11.94 4.31
C ILE A 480 -14.42 -11.23 4.79
N THR A 481 -14.30 -10.18 5.62
CA THR A 481 -15.43 -9.40 6.14
C THR A 481 -16.43 -9.04 5.05
N TYR A 482 -15.94 -8.58 3.90
CA TYR A 482 -16.76 -8.06 2.80
C TYR A 482 -17.17 -9.14 1.82
N TYR A 483 -16.34 -10.17 1.66
CA TYR A 483 -16.70 -11.35 0.87
C TYR A 483 -17.87 -12.11 1.48
N LEU A 484 -18.02 -12.14 2.81
CA LEU A 484 -19.16 -12.82 3.44
C LEU A 484 -20.51 -12.25 2.96
N TYR A 485 -20.59 -10.95 2.72
CA TYR A 485 -21.77 -10.27 2.17
C TYR A 485 -21.80 -10.33 0.64
N GLY A 486 -20.72 -9.90 -0.02
CA GLY A 486 -20.69 -9.72 -1.47
C GLY A 486 -20.41 -10.98 -2.30
N GLY A 487 -19.90 -12.05 -1.69
CA GLY A 487 -19.44 -13.27 -2.37
C GLY A 487 -18.49 -12.98 -3.53
N ASP A 488 -18.61 -13.77 -4.60
CA ASP A 488 -17.80 -13.63 -5.84
C ASP A 488 -17.94 -12.26 -6.52
N ASN A 489 -19.04 -11.55 -6.26
CA ASN A 489 -19.25 -10.21 -6.82
C ASN A 489 -18.39 -9.15 -6.12
N PHE A 490 -17.85 -9.41 -4.92
CA PHE A 490 -17.04 -8.43 -4.19
C PHE A 490 -15.82 -7.98 -5.01
N ILE A 491 -15.01 -8.92 -5.50
CA ILE A 491 -13.81 -8.61 -6.30
C ILE A 491 -14.20 -7.91 -7.60
N LYS A 492 -15.24 -8.38 -8.28
CA LYS A 492 -15.78 -7.76 -9.50
C LYS A 492 -16.20 -6.30 -9.28
N ARG A 493 -16.85 -6.02 -8.14
CA ARG A 493 -17.26 -4.66 -7.77
C ARG A 493 -16.05 -3.75 -7.52
N LEU A 494 -15.04 -4.21 -6.78
CA LEU A 494 -13.80 -3.45 -6.60
C LEU A 494 -13.16 -3.13 -7.95
N LYS A 495 -12.98 -4.16 -8.79
CA LYS A 495 -12.40 -4.04 -10.12
C LYS A 495 -13.13 -3.00 -10.97
N ASN A 496 -14.47 -3.02 -10.99
CA ASN A 496 -15.26 -2.09 -11.79
C ASN A 496 -15.20 -0.62 -11.31
N ASN A 497 -14.78 -0.37 -10.08
CA ASN A 497 -14.69 0.98 -9.51
C ASN A 497 -13.27 1.51 -9.35
N PHE A 498 -12.26 0.69 -9.71
CA PHE A 498 -10.86 1.08 -9.62
C PHE A 498 -10.34 1.53 -10.99
N ASP A 499 -9.89 2.77 -11.06
CA ASP A 499 -9.13 3.28 -12.21
C ASP A 499 -7.75 3.72 -11.71
N PRO A 500 -6.67 2.97 -12.01
CA PRO A 500 -5.33 3.25 -11.48
C PRO A 500 -4.70 4.52 -12.05
N LEU A 501 -5.28 5.11 -13.11
CA LEU A 501 -4.84 6.41 -13.64
C LEU A 501 -5.71 7.57 -13.13
N ASN A 502 -6.77 7.28 -12.37
CA ASN A 502 -7.58 8.28 -11.69
C ASN A 502 -7.07 8.45 -10.26
N SER A 503 -6.53 9.64 -9.97
CA SER A 503 -5.92 9.96 -8.68
C SER A 503 -6.93 10.38 -7.62
N ASN A 504 -7.97 9.57 -7.43
CA ASN A 504 -8.96 9.77 -6.37
C ASN A 504 -9.10 8.53 -5.47
N PHE A 505 -9.37 8.80 -4.20
CA PHE A 505 -9.74 7.79 -3.23
C PHE A 505 -11.19 7.39 -3.43
N VAL A 506 -11.47 6.08 -3.42
CA VAL A 506 -12.80 5.54 -3.72
C VAL A 506 -13.54 5.24 -2.41
N VAL A 507 -14.79 5.69 -2.30
CA VAL A 507 -15.69 5.22 -1.23
C VAL A 507 -16.75 4.32 -1.84
N LEU A 508 -16.84 3.08 -1.35
CA LEU A 508 -17.75 2.07 -1.87
C LEU A 508 -18.73 1.61 -0.79
N THR A 509 -20.01 1.84 -1.04
CA THR A 509 -21.11 1.30 -0.24
C THR A 509 -21.38 -0.15 -0.68
N ILE A 510 -21.05 -1.11 0.18
CA ILE A 510 -21.37 -2.52 -0.02
C ILE A 510 -22.80 -2.74 0.47
N LYS A 511 -23.67 -3.16 -0.46
CA LYS A 511 -25.04 -3.52 -0.13
C LYS A 511 -25.06 -4.93 0.47
N ASP A 512 -25.79 -5.08 1.57
CA ASP A 512 -26.11 -6.37 2.20
C ASP A 512 -26.86 -7.29 1.22
#